data_AF-A0AAV8CKN5-F1
#
_entry.id   AF-A0AAV8CKN5-F1
#
_cell.length_a   1.000
_cell.length_b   1.000
_cell.length_c   1.000
_cell.angle_alpha   90.00
_cell.angle_beta   90.00
_cell.angle_gamma   90.00
#
_symmetry.space_group_name_H-M   'P 1'
#
loop_
_entity.id
_entity.type
_entity.pdbx_description
1 polymer ?
#
loop_
_entity_poly.entity_id
_entity_poly.type
_entity_poly.pdbx_seq_one_letter_code
_entity_poly.pdbx_strand_id
1 'polypeptide(L)'
;MDWSGLFPELLNAILGNLKECTDHLRFRCVCRSWRYAAKSHRMPPSLPWLYLPQDPTNSIDLRFYFLSEDRVYKIPLPQVRNSYISGSASGFLFIIGLPENPKLFLINPFTGRRADLPYAAVTIFLANQYGTTQVRSL
;
A
#
# COMPACT_ATOMS: atom_id res chain seq x y z
N MET A 1 -21.03 6.96 23.21
CA MET A 1 -21.37 8.03 22.26
C MET A 1 -21.39 7.43 20.87
N ASP A 2 -22.47 7.65 20.11
CA ASP A 2 -22.63 7.13 18.76
C ASP A 2 -22.18 8.18 17.72
N TRP A 3 -20.97 8.03 17.20
CA TRP A 3 -20.44 8.89 16.14
C TRP A 3 -20.91 8.47 14.74
N SER A 4 -21.68 7.38 14.62
CA SER A 4 -22.10 6.84 13.33
C SER A 4 -23.24 7.64 12.69
N GLY A 5 -24.05 8.32 13.51
CA GLY A 5 -25.18 9.17 13.08
C GLY A 5 -24.82 10.63 12.77
N LEU A 6 -23.54 10.96 12.61
CA LEU A 6 -23.10 12.30 12.24
C LEU A 6 -23.55 12.65 10.81
N PHE A 7 -24.03 13.88 10.60
CA PHE A 7 -24.43 14.35 9.28
C PHE A 7 -23.26 14.31 8.28
N PRO A 8 -23.49 13.87 7.02
CA PRO A 8 -22.45 13.80 5.99
C PRO A 8 -21.69 15.12 5.78
N GLU A 9 -22.37 16.26 5.92
CA GLU A 9 -21.81 17.60 5.79
C GLU A 9 -20.74 17.86 6.86
N LEU A 10 -20.99 17.41 8.10
CA LEU A 10 -20.04 17.54 9.19
C LEU A 10 -18.85 16.58 9.02
N LEU A 11 -19.09 15.36 8.53
CA LEU A 11 -18.02 14.43 8.19
C LEU A 11 -17.10 15.01 7.10
N ASN A 12 -17.66 15.63 6.07
CA ASN A 12 -16.90 16.30 5.02
C ASN A 12 -16.13 17.50 5.57
N ALA A 13 -16.74 18.30 6.46
CA ALA A 13 -16.08 19.44 7.08
C ALA A 13 -14.88 19.00 7.94
N ILE A 14 -15.04 17.94 8.76
CA ILE A 14 -13.93 17.36 9.53
C ILE A 14 -12.83 16.91 8.57
N LEU A 15 -13.18 16.12 7.56
CA LEU A 15 -12.23 15.54 6.62
C LEU A 15 -11.46 16.59 5.81
N GLY A 16 -12.11 17.70 5.43
CA GLY A 16 -11.49 18.83 4.75
C GLY A 16 -10.48 19.59 5.60
N ASN A 17 -10.54 19.45 6.94
CA ASN A 17 -9.57 20.04 7.85
C ASN A 17 -8.39 19.11 8.18
N LEU A 18 -8.46 17.82 7.82
CA LEU A 18 -7.37 16.88 8.04
C LEU A 18 -6.29 17.09 6.96
N LYS A 19 -5.11 17.56 7.39
CA LYS A 19 -3.97 17.84 6.50
C LYS A 19 -3.05 16.64 6.36
N GLU A 20 -2.97 15.83 7.41
CA GLU A 20 -2.11 14.65 7.44
C GLU A 20 -2.82 13.42 6.89
N CYS A 21 -2.08 12.66 6.11
CA CYS A 21 -2.57 11.43 5.52
C CYS A 21 -2.90 10.36 6.59
N THR A 22 -2.16 10.34 7.70
CA THR A 22 -2.47 9.49 8.86
C THR A 22 -3.82 9.82 9.48
N ASP A 23 -4.18 11.10 9.56
CA ASP A 23 -5.46 11.51 10.11
C ASP A 23 -6.61 11.11 9.18
N HIS A 24 -6.43 11.24 7.87
CA HIS A 24 -7.38 10.69 6.88
C HIS A 24 -7.57 9.17 7.05
N LEU A 25 -6.50 8.43 7.33
CA LEU A 25 -6.59 6.99 7.58
C LEU A 25 -7.31 6.69 8.89
N ARG A 26 -7.00 7.41 9.97
CA ARG A 26 -7.68 7.27 11.27
C ARG A 26 -9.17 7.57 11.15
N PHE A 27 -9.53 8.61 10.41
CA PHE A 27 -10.92 8.96 10.10
C PHE A 27 -11.67 7.79 9.44
N ARG A 28 -11.03 7.10 8.48
CA ARG A 28 -11.60 5.92 7.80
C ARG A 28 -11.73 4.67 8.69
N CYS A 29 -11.10 4.67 9.85
CA CYS A 29 -11.10 3.55 10.80
C CYS A 29 -12.17 3.70 11.89
N VAL A 30 -12.85 4.84 12.01
CA VAL A 30 -13.87 5.08 13.05
C VAL A 30 -15.06 4.12 12.91
N CYS A 31 -15.79 4.19 11.78
CA CYS A 31 -16.89 3.28 11.47
C CYS A 31 -17.19 3.27 9.96
N ARG A 32 -18.21 2.50 9.54
CA ARG A 32 -18.57 2.36 8.12
C ARG A 32 -19.03 3.67 7.48
N SER A 33 -19.79 4.52 8.20
CA SER A 33 -20.27 5.80 7.65
C SER A 33 -19.12 6.78 7.40
N TRP A 34 -18.19 6.90 8.35
CA TRP A 34 -16.97 7.73 8.20
C TRP A 34 -16.08 7.23 7.05
N ARG A 35 -15.88 5.92 6.95
CA ARG A 35 -15.15 5.30 5.84
C ARG A 35 -15.78 5.60 4.49
N TYR A 36 -17.11 5.64 4.42
CA TYR A 36 -17.85 5.95 3.20
C TYR A 36 -17.69 7.43 2.82
N ALA A 37 -17.85 8.35 3.78
CA ALA A 37 -17.66 9.78 3.57
C ALA A 37 -16.26 10.10 3.02
N ALA A 38 -15.24 9.37 3.47
CA ALA A 38 -13.87 9.56 3.00
C ALA A 38 -13.60 9.14 1.54
N LYS A 39 -14.51 8.40 0.88
CA LYS A 39 -14.30 7.98 -0.52
C LYS A 39 -14.32 9.15 -1.51
N SER A 40 -15.05 10.22 -1.20
CA SER A 40 -15.19 11.40 -2.06
C SER A 40 -14.00 12.37 -1.94
N HIS A 41 -13.16 12.21 -0.92
CA HIS A 41 -12.02 13.09 -0.68
C HIS A 41 -10.73 12.45 -1.18
N ARG A 42 -9.94 13.26 -1.90
CA ARG A 42 -8.57 12.88 -2.24
C ARG A 42 -7.73 12.94 -0.98
N MET A 43 -6.97 11.88 -0.72
CA MET A 43 -5.99 11.90 0.36
C MET A 43 -4.97 13.02 0.09
N PRO A 44 -4.65 13.84 1.10
CA PRO A 44 -3.65 14.88 0.94
C PRO A 44 -2.29 14.25 0.58
N PRO A 45 -1.47 14.92 -0.24
CA PRO A 45 -0.11 14.49 -0.47
C PRO A 45 0.65 14.52 0.86
N SER A 46 0.95 13.36 1.43
CA SER A 46 1.78 13.27 2.62
C SER A 46 3.26 13.28 2.27
N LEU A 47 4.06 13.67 3.27
CA LEU A 47 5.47 13.30 3.36
C LEU A 47 5.66 11.82 2.99
N PRO A 48 6.78 11.47 2.33
CA PRO A 48 6.99 10.11 1.84
C PRO A 48 7.01 9.14 3.01
N TRP A 49 6.11 8.16 2.98
CA TRP A 49 6.16 7.04 3.91
C TRP A 49 7.29 6.13 3.49
N LEU A 50 8.25 5.96 4.38
CA LEU A 50 9.42 5.16 4.08
C LEU A 50 9.11 3.70 4.37
N TYR A 51 9.05 2.89 3.32
CA TYR A 51 8.99 1.44 3.48
C TYR A 51 10.28 0.96 4.14
N LEU A 52 10.14 0.16 5.20
CA LEU A 52 11.25 -0.50 5.88
C LEU A 52 11.32 -1.95 5.38
N PRO A 53 12.35 -2.33 4.61
CA PRO A 53 12.51 -3.68 4.11
C PRO A 53 12.53 -4.70 5.25
N GLN A 54 11.84 -5.83 5.03
CA GLN A 54 11.82 -6.97 5.94
C GLN A 54 12.21 -8.24 5.19
N ASP A 55 12.59 -9.26 5.94
CA ASP A 55 12.74 -10.62 5.42
C ASP A 55 11.39 -11.13 4.88
N PRO A 56 11.26 -11.42 3.57
CA PRO A 56 10.01 -11.86 2.96
C PRO A 56 9.50 -13.20 3.48
N THR A 57 10.39 -14.04 4.00
CA THR A 57 10.06 -15.40 4.45
C THR A 57 9.39 -15.40 5.82
N ASN A 58 9.70 -14.40 6.65
CA ASN A 58 9.23 -14.29 8.02
C ASN A 58 8.24 -13.14 8.27
N SER A 59 7.93 -12.32 7.26
CA SER A 59 7.00 -11.19 7.42
C SER A 59 5.64 -11.43 6.77
N ILE A 60 4.58 -11.02 7.48
CA ILE A 60 3.20 -10.91 6.96
C ILE A 60 2.69 -9.47 7.01
N ASP A 61 3.51 -8.54 7.51
CA ASP A 61 3.19 -7.12 7.62
C ASP A 61 4.10 -6.26 6.74
N LEU A 62 3.60 -5.09 6.37
CA LEU A 62 4.41 -4.01 5.80
C LEU A 62 4.73 -3.00 6.89
N ARG A 63 6.00 -2.60 6.95
CA ARG A 63 6.47 -1.57 7.88
C ARG A 63 6.72 -0.26 7.15
N PHE A 64 6.10 0.79 7.65
CA PHE A 64 6.26 2.14 7.13
C PHE A 64 6.69 3.07 8.24
N TYR A 65 7.76 3.82 8.02
CA TYR A 65 8.18 4.89 8.90
C TYR A 65 7.59 6.22 8.43
N PHE A 66 6.96 6.92 9.37
CA PHE A 66 6.26 8.18 9.15
C PHE A 66 7.08 9.31 9.76
N LEU A 67 7.68 10.13 8.90
CA LEU A 67 8.54 11.24 9.32
C LEU A 67 7.81 12.29 10.16
N SER A 68 6.54 12.58 9.86
CA SER A 68 5.75 13.57 10.60
C SER A 68 5.44 13.17 12.05
N GLU A 69 5.49 11.87 12.34
CA GLU A 69 5.10 11.34 13.65
C GLU A 69 6.25 10.63 14.38
N ASP A 70 7.45 10.58 13.77
CA ASP A 70 8.61 9.81 14.26
C ASP A 70 8.20 8.39 14.73
N ARG A 71 7.44 7.70 13.88
CA ARG A 71 6.80 6.43 14.26
C ARG A 71 6.79 5.42 13.13
N VAL A 72 6.99 4.15 13.50
CA VAL A 72 6.83 3.01 12.61
C VAL A 72 5.41 2.44 12.74
N TYR A 73 4.71 2.36 11.62
CA TYR A 73 3.43 1.71 11.48
C TYR A 73 3.58 0.33 10.85
N LYS A 74 2.82 -0.64 11.37
CA LYS A 74 2.73 -2.00 10.86
C LYS A 74 1.36 -2.20 10.23
N ILE A 75 1.33 -2.64 8.98
CA ILE A 75 0.09 -2.91 8.25
C ILE A 75 0.05 -4.41 7.94
N PRO A 76 -0.80 -5.20 8.60
CA PRO A 76 -0.95 -6.62 8.30
C PRO A 76 -1.51 -6.81 6.89
N LEU A 77 -0.72 -7.43 6.00
CA LEU A 77 -1.13 -7.74 4.63
C LEU A 77 -0.64 -9.13 4.26
N PRO A 78 -1.37 -10.19 4.66
CA PRO A 78 -0.96 -11.57 4.40
C PRO A 78 -0.71 -11.87 2.92
N GLN A 79 -1.27 -11.08 2.01
CA GLN A 79 -1.08 -11.23 0.56
C GLN A 79 0.38 -10.98 0.13
N VAL A 80 1.17 -10.23 0.91
CA VAL A 80 2.57 -9.89 0.59
C VAL A 80 3.59 -10.85 1.21
N ARG A 81 3.15 -11.93 1.84
CA ARG A 81 4.04 -12.99 2.34
C ARG A 81 4.88 -13.57 1.20
N ASN A 82 6.17 -13.84 1.39
CA ASN A 82 7.05 -14.37 0.34
C ASN A 82 7.04 -13.47 -0.91
N SER A 83 7.12 -12.15 -0.72
CA SER A 83 7.28 -11.19 -1.81
C SER A 83 8.04 -9.95 -1.41
N TYR A 84 8.59 -9.25 -2.40
CA TYR A 84 9.24 -7.95 -2.27
C TYR A 84 8.38 -6.85 -2.87
N ILE A 85 8.65 -5.61 -2.44
CA ILE A 85 8.11 -4.40 -3.07
C ILE A 85 9.13 -3.91 -4.09
N SER A 86 8.70 -3.76 -5.34
CA SER A 86 9.56 -3.23 -6.41
C SER A 86 9.34 -1.74 -6.69
N GLY A 87 8.27 -1.15 -6.17
CA GLY A 87 7.96 0.27 -6.40
C GLY A 87 6.55 0.64 -5.96
N SER A 88 6.18 1.90 -6.18
CA SER A 88 4.86 2.43 -5.84
C SER A 88 4.37 3.45 -6.87
N ALA A 89 3.07 3.44 -7.18
CA ALA A 89 2.43 4.44 -8.02
C ALA A 89 0.96 4.64 -7.60
N SER A 90 0.50 5.89 -7.54
CA SER A 90 -0.91 6.25 -7.29
C SER A 90 -1.52 5.56 -6.05
N GLY A 91 -0.73 5.39 -4.98
CA GLY A 91 -1.15 4.73 -3.74
C GLY A 91 -1.17 3.20 -3.79
N PHE A 92 -0.70 2.58 -4.88
CA PHE A 92 -0.49 1.15 -4.99
C PHE A 92 0.99 0.81 -4.86
N LEU A 93 1.27 -0.36 -4.30
CA LEU A 93 2.57 -0.99 -4.21
C LEU A 93 2.65 -2.11 -5.25
N PHE A 94 3.79 -2.19 -5.94
CA PHE A 94 4.10 -3.29 -6.84
C PHE A 94 4.71 -4.44 -6.05
N ILE A 95 3.98 -5.54 -5.97
CA ILE A 95 4.37 -6.74 -5.22
C ILE A 95 4.86 -7.82 -6.16
N ILE A 96 6.04 -8.37 -5.86
CA ILE A 96 6.71 -9.39 -6.66
C ILE A 96 7.02 -10.60 -5.78
N GLY A 97 6.49 -11.76 -6.13
CA GLY A 97 6.75 -13.04 -5.46
C GLY A 97 8.21 -13.47 -5.52
N LEU A 98 8.59 -14.31 -4.56
CA LEU A 98 9.84 -15.08 -4.66
C LEU A 98 9.79 -16.04 -5.87
N PRO A 99 10.94 -16.48 -6.40
CA PRO A 99 11.01 -17.37 -7.56
C PRO A 99 10.21 -18.67 -7.40
N GLU A 100 10.11 -19.19 -6.18
CA GLU A 100 9.39 -20.43 -5.88
C GLU A 100 7.86 -20.28 -5.92
N ASN A 101 7.36 -19.04 -5.85
CA ASN A 101 5.93 -18.72 -5.91
C ASN A 101 5.71 -17.40 -6.68
N PRO A 102 5.83 -17.44 -8.02
CA PRO A 102 5.77 -16.24 -8.85
C PRO A 102 4.38 -15.62 -8.77
N LYS A 103 4.33 -14.39 -8.27
CA LYS A 103 3.11 -13.57 -8.24
C LYS A 103 3.47 -12.13 -8.54
N LEU A 104 2.60 -11.45 -9.26
CA LEU A 104 2.76 -10.04 -9.60
C LEU A 104 1.42 -9.34 -9.50
N PHE A 105 1.31 -8.40 -8.58
CA PHE A 105 0.07 -7.65 -8.39
C PHE A 105 0.35 -6.28 -7.79
N LEU A 106 -0.64 -5.42 -7.96
CA LEU A 106 -0.73 -4.13 -7.29
C LEU A 106 -1.58 -4.27 -6.04
N ILE A 107 -1.15 -3.69 -4.94
CA ILE A 107 -1.97 -3.59 -3.73
C ILE A 107 -1.92 -2.20 -3.13
N ASN A 108 -3.08 -1.66 -2.78
CA ASN A 108 -3.15 -0.47 -1.96
C ASN A 108 -3.16 -0.89 -0.48
N PRO A 109 -2.11 -0.57 0.30
CA PRO A 109 -1.94 -1.12 1.65
C PRO A 109 -2.99 -0.63 2.66
N PHE A 110 -3.68 0.47 2.39
CA PHE A 110 -4.68 1.06 3.31
C PHE A 110 -6.11 0.64 3.00
N THR A 111 -6.38 0.32 1.74
CA THR A 111 -7.72 -0.10 1.31
C THR A 111 -7.83 -1.61 1.13
N GLY A 112 -6.69 -2.31 1.06
CA GLY A 112 -6.64 -3.73 0.69
C GLY A 112 -7.03 -4.00 -0.77
N ARG A 113 -7.30 -2.96 -1.58
CA ARG A 113 -7.62 -3.14 -2.99
C ARG A 113 -6.43 -3.77 -3.70
N ARG A 114 -6.68 -4.93 -4.29
CA ARG A 114 -5.73 -5.68 -5.10
C ARG A 114 -6.14 -5.62 -6.57
N ALA A 115 -5.15 -5.51 -7.44
CA ALA A 115 -5.30 -5.67 -8.87
C ALA A 115 -4.18 -6.59 -9.37
N ASP A 116 -4.56 -7.74 -9.93
CA ASP A 116 -3.60 -8.65 -10.52
C ASP A 116 -3.10 -8.10 -11.86
N LEU A 117 -1.81 -8.30 -12.12
CA LEU A 117 -1.21 -7.86 -13.37
C LEU A 117 -1.26 -9.00 -14.41
N PRO A 118 -1.39 -8.67 -15.71
CA PRO A 118 -1.47 -9.68 -16.76
C PRO A 118 -0.20 -10.52 -16.80
N TYR A 119 -0.34 -11.80 -17.13
CA TYR A 119 0.76 -12.77 -17.16
C TYR A 119 1.96 -12.31 -18.01
N ALA A 120 1.71 -11.58 -19.10
CA ALA A 120 2.77 -11.01 -19.93
C ALA A 120 3.73 -10.08 -19.16
N ALA A 121 3.23 -9.32 -18.17
CA ALA A 121 4.06 -8.47 -17.32
C ALA A 121 4.98 -9.29 -16.40
N VAL A 122 4.51 -10.46 -15.95
CA VAL A 122 5.31 -11.43 -15.17
C VAL A 122 6.45 -11.95 -16.04
N THR A 123 6.14 -12.38 -17.27
CA THR A 123 7.13 -12.94 -18.20
C THR A 123 8.22 -11.91 -18.54
N ILE A 124 7.86 -10.67 -18.84
CA ILE A 124 8.83 -9.60 -19.13
C ILE A 124 9.74 -9.34 -17.92
N PHE A 125 9.16 -9.30 -16.72
CA PHE A 125 9.93 -9.08 -15.50
C PHE A 125 10.93 -10.22 -15.25
N LEU A 126 10.48 -11.48 -15.33
CA LEU A 126 11.36 -12.65 -15.17
C LEU A 126 12.43 -12.69 -16.27
N ALA A 127 12.06 -12.42 -17.53
CA ALA A 127 13.02 -12.36 -18.63
C ALA A 127 14.10 -11.30 -18.41
N ASN A 128 13.77 -10.14 -17.83
CA ASN A 128 14.75 -9.10 -17.53
C ASN A 128 15.63 -9.42 -16.31
N GLN A 129 15.15 -10.20 -15.34
CA GLN A 129 15.95 -10.62 -14.18
C GLN A 129 16.90 -11.78 -14.49
N TYR A 130 16.52 -12.70 -15.39
CA TYR A 130 17.31 -13.89 -15.73
C TYR A 130 17.98 -13.83 -17.11
N GLY A 131 17.66 -12.83 -17.95
CA GLY A 131 18.16 -12.71 -19.32
C GLY A 131 19.51 -12.00 -19.48
N THR A 132 20.07 -11.41 -18.44
CA THR A 132 21.35 -10.66 -18.49
C THR A 132 22.60 -11.51 -18.27
N THR A 133 22.50 -12.84 -18.15
CA THR A 133 23.66 -13.72 -17.91
C THR A 133 24.27 -14.34 -19.18
N GLN A 134 24.21 -13.67 -20.33
CA GLN A 134 24.98 -14.04 -21.53
C GLN A 134 25.48 -12.80 -22.28
N VAL A 135 26.46 -12.09 -21.72
CA VAL A 135 27.46 -11.42 -22.57
C VAL A 135 28.74 -12.25 -22.44
N ARG A 136 28.85 -13.25 -23.33
CA ARG A 136 30.08 -14.00 -23.58
C ARG A 136 31.17 -13.01 -23.99
N SER A 137 32.26 -12.98 -23.24
CA SER A 137 33.57 -12.57 -23.74
C SER A 137 33.99 -13.55 -24.84
N LEU A 138 34.19 -13.03 -26.05
CA LEU A 138 35.12 -13.57 -27.04
C LEU A 138 36.28 -12.59 -27.14
#